data_AF-A0A7Y0SJJ0-F1
#
_entry.id   AF-A0A7Y0SJJ0-F1
#
_cell.length_a   1.000
_cell.length_b   1.000
_cell.length_c   1.000
_cell.angle_alpha   90.00
_cell.angle_beta   90.00
_cell.angle_gamma   90.00
#
_symmetry.space_group_name_H-M   'P 1'
#
loop_
_entity.id
_entity.type
_entity.pdbx_description
1 polymer ?
#
loop_
_entity_poly.entity_id
_entity_poly.type
_entity_poly.pdbx_seq_one_letter_code
_entity_poly.pdbx_strand_id
1 'polypeptide(L)' 'ARPDHRGPFTEQELEPHLSMAFAPEPDLFIRTGGEKRISNFLLWQLAYTELYFTDSLWPEFNGAAIDDAIASYQQR' A
#
# COMPACT_ATOMS: atom_id res chain seq x y z
N ALA A 1 25.10 8.18 -7.14
CA ALA A 1 24.36 9.26 -7.83
C ALA A 1 24.81 9.33 -9.28
N ARG A 2 23.90 9.61 -10.23
CA ARG A 2 24.21 9.84 -11.65
C ARG A 2 24.12 11.35 -11.96
N PRO A 3 25.07 12.17 -11.50
CA PRO A 3 24.98 13.65 -11.61
C PRO A 3 24.94 14.16 -13.05
N ASP A 4 25.44 13.38 -14.01
CA ASP A 4 25.47 13.75 -15.44
C ASP A 4 24.22 13.33 -16.22
N HIS A 5 23.23 12.70 -15.58
CA HIS A 5 22.00 12.29 -16.26
C HIS A 5 21.10 13.51 -16.54
N ARG A 6 20.96 13.86 -17.83
CA ARG A 6 20.15 15.00 -18.31
C ARG A 6 18.83 14.62 -18.99
N GLY A 7 18.43 13.35 -18.91
CA GLY A 7 17.19 12.82 -19.50
C GLY A 7 16.11 12.59 -18.44
N PRO A 8 14.88 12.25 -18.86
CA PRO A 8 13.83 11.86 -17.91
C PRO A 8 14.21 10.54 -17.21
N PHE A 9 13.91 10.45 -15.92
CA PHE A 9 13.98 9.20 -15.18
C PHE A 9 12.75 8.34 -15.47
N THR A 10 12.96 7.04 -15.60
CA THR A 10 11.88 6.05 -15.64
C THR A 10 11.45 5.64 -14.23
N GLU A 11 10.26 5.04 -14.10
CA GLU A 11 9.77 4.50 -12.83
C GLU A 11 10.74 3.45 -12.25
N GLN A 12 11.24 2.54 -13.09
CA GLN A 12 12.19 1.49 -12.71
C GLN A 12 13.54 2.04 -12.24
N GLU A 13 13.90 3.27 -12.62
CA GLU A 13 15.11 3.92 -12.13
C GLU A 13 14.92 4.57 -10.75
N LEU A 14 13.67 4.87 -10.37
CA LEU A 14 13.33 5.41 -9.05
C LEU A 14 13.05 4.29 -8.04
N GLU A 15 12.45 3.19 -8.47
CA GLU A 15 12.05 2.05 -7.64
C GLU A 15 13.13 1.58 -6.63
N PRO A 16 14.41 1.37 -7.02
CA PRO A 16 15.45 0.91 -6.10
C PRO A 16 15.81 1.89 -4.98
N HIS A 17 15.37 3.14 -5.10
CA HIS A 17 15.63 4.23 -4.15
C HIS A 17 14.46 4.50 -3.22
N LEU A 18 13.33 3.80 -3.39
CA LEU A 18 12.16 3.94 -2.52
C LEU A 18 12.33 3.14 -1.22
N SER A 19 11.68 3.58 -0.15
CA SER A 19 11.79 2.98 1.19
C SER A 19 11.45 1.49 1.24
N MET A 20 10.60 1.02 0.32
CA MET A 20 10.12 -0.37 0.25
C MET A 20 10.73 -1.17 -0.92
N ALA A 21 11.83 -0.71 -1.53
CA ALA A 21 12.47 -1.37 -2.68
C ALA A 21 12.90 -2.84 -2.43
N PHE A 22 12.99 -3.24 -1.16
CA PHE A 22 13.36 -4.60 -0.75
C PHE A 22 12.16 -5.58 -0.74
N ALA A 23 10.94 -5.07 -0.89
CA ALA A 23 9.70 -5.83 -0.79
C ALA A 23 8.86 -5.64 -2.06
N PRO A 24 7.99 -6.61 -2.41
CA PRO A 24 7.02 -6.41 -3.47
C PRO A 24 6.01 -5.30 -3.10
N GLU A 25 5.34 -4.76 -4.12
CA GLU A 25 4.21 -3.85 -3.91
C GLU A 25 3.07 -4.57 -3.16
N PRO A 26 2.36 -3.88 -2.24
CA PRO A 26 1.23 -4.48 -1.55
C PRO A 26 0.07 -4.78 -2.50
N ASP A 27 -0.52 -5.96 -2.38
CA ASP A 27 -1.76 -6.30 -3.08
C ASP A 27 -3.02 -5.76 -2.37
N LEU A 28 -2.98 -5.73 -1.02
CA LEU A 28 -4.08 -5.32 -0.15
C LEU A 28 -3.61 -4.32 0.91
N PHE A 29 -4.28 -3.16 0.98
CA PHE A 29 -4.11 -2.17 2.04
C PHE A 29 -5.35 -2.16 2.94
N ILE A 30 -5.14 -2.37 4.23
CA ILE A 30 -6.21 -2.38 5.24
C ILE A 30 -6.12 -1.11 6.10
N ARG A 31 -7.22 -0.37 6.20
CA ARG A 31 -7.35 0.75 7.13
C ARG A 31 -8.55 0.61 8.05
N THR A 32 -8.24 0.59 9.35
CA THR A 32 -9.19 0.56 10.47
C THR A 32 -9.63 1.97 10.88
N GLY A 33 -10.70 2.05 11.66
CA GLY A 33 -11.18 3.27 12.32
C GLY A 33 -12.12 4.14 11.49
N GLY A 34 -12.76 3.57 10.46
CA GLY A 34 -13.85 4.20 9.69
C GLY A 34 -13.42 5.26 8.66
N GLU A 35 -12.14 5.61 8.64
CA GLU A 35 -11.62 6.67 7.79
C GLU A 35 -11.25 6.16 6.39
N LYS A 36 -11.90 6.68 5.36
CA LYS A 36 -11.67 6.31 3.94
C LYS A 36 -10.61 7.20 3.28
N ARG A 37 -9.39 7.15 3.80
CA ARG A 37 -8.22 7.88 3.27
C ARG A 37 -6.96 7.05 3.45
N ILE A 38 -5.95 7.22 2.60
CA ILE A 38 -4.63 6.59 2.81
C ILE A 38 -3.72 7.44 3.72
N SER A 39 -4.06 8.73 3.92
CA SER A 39 -3.29 9.66 4.76
C SER A 39 -1.80 9.74 4.40
N ASN A 40 -1.49 9.82 3.11
CA ASN A 40 -0.11 9.95 2.62
C ASN A 40 0.80 8.75 3.00
N PHE A 41 0.21 7.58 3.25
CA PHE A 41 0.94 6.34 3.51
C PHE A 41 1.27 5.64 2.19
N LEU A 42 2.55 5.30 1.99
CA LEU A 42 3.06 4.50 0.87
C LEU A 42 2.49 4.85 -0.52
N LEU A 43 2.38 6.14 -0.84
CA LEU A 43 1.70 6.63 -2.06
C LEU A 43 2.12 5.91 -3.34
N TRP A 44 3.43 5.71 -3.54
CA TRP A 44 3.94 5.04 -4.73
C TRP A 44 3.54 3.57 -4.75
N GLN A 45 3.79 2.86 -3.64
CA GLN A 45 3.52 1.42 -3.55
C GLN A 45 2.01 1.10 -3.59
N LEU A 46 1.14 2.05 -3.21
CA LEU A 46 -0.31 1.85 -3.21
C LEU A 46 -1.00 2.15 -4.55
N ALA A 47 -0.25 2.42 -5.62
CA ALA A 47 -0.82 2.86 -6.90
C ALA A 47 -1.82 1.86 -7.51
N TYR A 48 -1.59 0.56 -7.31
CA TYR A 48 -2.45 -0.53 -7.83
C TYR A 48 -2.99 -1.46 -6.74
N THR A 49 -2.82 -1.09 -5.46
CA THR A 49 -3.25 -1.87 -4.30
C THR A 49 -4.76 -1.78 -4.09
N GLU A 50 -5.43 -2.90 -3.81
CA GLU A 50 -6.84 -2.88 -3.40
C GLU A 50 -6.98 -2.29 -1.99
N LEU A 51 -7.97 -1.42 -1.80
CA LEU A 51 -8.16 -0.69 -0.55
C LEU A 51 -9.35 -1.27 0.24
N TYR A 52 -9.06 -1.82 1.42
CA TYR A 52 -10.06 -2.29 2.38
C TYR A 52 -10.17 -1.34 3.56
N PHE A 53 -11.35 -0.73 3.74
CA PHE A 53 -11.64 0.17 4.85
C PHE A 53 -12.66 -0.48 5.78
N THR A 54 -12.40 -0.45 7.08
CA THR A 54 -13.32 -0.98 8.12
C THR A 54 -13.56 0.03 9.23
N ASP A 55 -14.77 0.00 9.78
CA ASP A 55 -15.16 0.80 10.94
C ASP A 55 -14.57 0.27 12.25
N SER A 56 -14.09 -0.99 12.27
CA SER A 56 -13.40 -1.57 13.43
C SER A 56 -12.25 -0.68 13.89
N LEU A 57 -12.17 -0.39 15.19
CA LEU A 57 -11.03 0.33 15.75
C LEU A 57 -9.81 -0.60 15.82
N TRP A 58 -8.60 -0.03 15.72
CA TRP A 58 -7.36 -0.83 15.73
C TRP A 58 -7.24 -1.79 16.94
N PRO A 59 -7.59 -1.40 18.19
CA PRO A 59 -7.55 -2.32 19.33
C PRO A 59 -8.50 -3.52 19.23
N GLU A 60 -9.52 -3.45 18.37
CA GLU A 60 -10.55 -4.48 18.18
C GLU A 60 -10.25 -5.34 16.93
N PHE A 61 -9.31 -4.91 16.07
CA PHE A 61 -8.97 -5.60 14.84
C PHE A 61 -8.14 -6.85 15.13
N ASN A 62 -8.74 -8.03 14.94
CA ASN A 62 -8.18 -9.33 15.31
C ASN A 62 -8.05 -10.27 14.10
N GLY A 63 -7.69 -11.53 14.33
CA GLY A 63 -7.50 -12.53 13.26
C GLY A 63 -8.72 -12.73 12.37
N ALA A 64 -9.93 -12.77 12.93
CA ALA A 64 -11.15 -12.91 12.14
C ALA A 64 -11.36 -11.68 11.23
N ALA A 65 -11.03 -10.48 11.72
CA ALA A 65 -11.11 -9.26 10.91
C ALA A 65 -10.08 -9.23 9.75
N ILE A 66 -8.92 -9.88 9.93
CA ILE A 66 -7.95 -10.10 8.84
C ILE A 66 -8.52 -11.07 7.81
N ASP A 67 -9.12 -12.17 8.26
CA ASP A 67 -9.73 -13.17 7.36
C ASP A 67 -10.84 -12.54 6.51
N ASP A 68 -11.68 -11.68 7.10
CA ASP A 68 -12.71 -10.92 6.38
C ASP A 68 -12.11 -9.99 5.32
N ALA A 69 -11.00 -9.29 5.64
CA ALA A 69 -10.32 -8.42 4.70
C ALA A 69 -9.71 -9.19 3.52
N ILE A 70 -9.11 -10.36 3.78
CA ILE A 70 -8.56 -11.24 2.74
C ILE A 70 -9.69 -11.82 1.88
N ALA A 71 -10.80 -12.26 2.49
CA ALA A 71 -11.95 -12.78 1.75
C ALA A 71 -12.57 -11.72 0.84
N SER A 72 -12.63 -10.46 1.28
CA SER A 72 -13.06 -9.33 0.46
C SER A 72 -12.15 -9.12 -0.76
N TYR A 73 -10.83 -9.15 -0.55
CA TYR A 73 -9.83 -9.04 -1.63
C TYR A 73 -9.98 -10.14 -2.68
N GLN A 74 -10.19 -11.39 -2.25
CA GLN A 74 -10.32 -12.55 -3.15
C GLN A 74 -11.57 -12.52 -4.03
N GLN A 75 -12.56 -11.68 -3.73
CA GLN A 75 -13.82 -11.57 -4.48
C GLN A 75 -13.80 -10.48 -5.57
N ARG A 76 -12.65 -9.84 -5.79
CA ARG A 76 -12.50 -8.68 -6.67
C ARG A 76 -11.78 -9.02 -7.97
#